data_AF-A0A2K6K802-F1
#
_entry.id   AF-A0A2K6K802-F1
#
_cell.length_a   1.000
_cell.length_b   1.000
_cell.length_c   1.000
_cell.angle_alpha   90.00
_cell.angle_beta   90.00
_cell.angle_gamma   90.00
#
_symmetry.space_group_name_H-M   'P 1'
#
loop_
_entity.id
_entity.type
_entity.pdbx_description
1 polymer ?
#
loop_
_entity_poly.entity_id
_entity_poly.type
_entity_poly.pdbx_seq_one_letter_code
_entity_poly.pdbx_strand_id
1 'polypeptide(L)'
;MWAVLLVFLSQTVYGALGLRDACRSLPQSIQLFRDIAQEFSDDLHHIASLIGKVVDFEGSLAENRFTVLPNIDPEIDEKKRRLMGLPSFLTEVARKELENLDSRIPSCSVIYIPLIGFLLSIPRLPFMVEASDFEINGLDFMFLSEEKLHYRSARTKELDALLGDLHCEIRDQETLLMYQLQCQVLARAAVLTQVLDLASRLDVLLALASAARDYGYSRPRYSPQVLGVRIQNGRHPLMELCARTFVPNSTECGGDKGRVKVITGPNSSGKSIYLKQVGLITFMALVGSFVPAEEAEIGAVDAIFTRIHSCESISLGLSTFMIDLNQVAKAVNNATAQSLVLIDEFGKGTNTVDGLALLAAVLRHWLARGPTCPHIFVATNFLSLVQLQLLPQGPLVQYLTMETCEDGNDLVFFYQVCEGVAKASHASYTAAQAGLPDKLVARGKEVSDLIRSGKPIKPVKDLLKKNQMENCQTLVDKFMKLDLEDPNLDLNIFMSQEVLPAATSIL
;
A
#
# COMPACT_ATOMS: atom_id res chain seq x y z
N MET A 1 22.43 -6.31 -18.85
CA MET A 1 21.42 -7.03 -18.03
C MET A 1 21.99 -8.32 -17.42
N TRP A 2 22.58 -9.21 -18.21
CA TRP A 2 23.11 -10.49 -17.72
C TRP A 2 24.36 -10.38 -16.83
N ALA A 3 25.28 -9.48 -17.16
CA ALA A 3 26.42 -9.16 -16.28
C ALA A 3 25.95 -8.75 -14.87
N VAL A 4 24.91 -7.92 -14.81
CA VAL A 4 24.29 -7.46 -13.56
C VAL A 4 23.67 -8.63 -12.78
N LEU A 5 22.98 -9.55 -13.45
CA LEU A 5 22.40 -10.74 -12.82
C LEU A 5 23.46 -11.68 -12.23
N LEU A 6 24.59 -11.88 -12.91
CA LEU A 6 25.69 -12.70 -12.42
C LEU A 6 26.41 -12.05 -11.23
N VAL A 7 26.57 -10.72 -11.25
CA VAL A 7 27.06 -9.95 -10.09
C VAL A 7 26.13 -10.14 -8.89
N PHE A 8 24.82 -10.00 -9.07
CA PHE A 8 23.85 -10.21 -8.00
C PHE A 8 23.86 -11.64 -7.47
N LEU A 9 23.94 -12.64 -8.35
CA LEU A 9 24.03 -14.04 -7.94
C LEU A 9 25.31 -14.27 -7.12
N SER A 10 26.44 -13.72 -7.56
CA SER A 10 27.70 -13.81 -6.84
C SER A 10 27.61 -13.16 -5.46
N GLN A 11 27.09 -11.93 -5.38
CA GLN A 11 26.87 -11.23 -4.10
C GLN A 11 25.93 -12.00 -3.17
N THR A 12 24.85 -12.57 -3.70
CA THR A 12 23.90 -13.39 -2.93
C THR A 12 24.59 -14.61 -2.35
N VAL A 13 25.39 -15.30 -3.15
CA VAL A 13 26.15 -16.48 -2.72
C VAL A 13 27.19 -16.12 -1.65
N TYR A 14 27.97 -15.05 -1.86
CA TYR A 14 28.95 -14.60 -0.85
C TYR A 14 28.27 -14.10 0.44
N GLY A 15 27.15 -13.39 0.33
CA GLY A 15 26.36 -12.96 1.48
C GLY A 15 25.80 -14.14 2.27
N ALA A 16 25.31 -15.16 1.57
CA ALA A 16 24.87 -16.40 2.18
C ALA A 16 26.03 -17.13 2.90
N LEU A 17 27.23 -17.18 2.32
CA LEU A 17 28.41 -17.72 3.00
C LEU A 17 28.75 -16.95 4.29
N GLY A 18 28.74 -15.62 4.24
CA GLY A 18 28.92 -14.79 5.44
C GLY A 18 27.85 -15.07 6.50
N LEU A 19 26.60 -15.28 6.08
CA LEU A 19 25.50 -15.63 6.97
C LEU A 19 25.72 -17.01 7.63
N ARG A 20 26.16 -18.01 6.87
CA ARG A 20 26.52 -19.34 7.40
C ARG A 20 27.56 -19.22 8.51
N ASP A 21 28.63 -18.48 8.27
CA ASP A 21 29.72 -18.33 9.23
C ASP A 21 29.27 -17.58 10.49
N ALA A 22 28.45 -16.53 10.33
CA ALA A 22 27.82 -15.86 11.46
C ALA A 22 26.93 -16.83 12.27
N CYS A 23 26.05 -17.59 11.61
CA CYS A 23 25.16 -18.56 12.27
C CYS A 23 25.90 -19.71 12.95
N ARG A 24 27.08 -20.12 12.46
CA ARG A 24 27.95 -21.11 13.12
C ARG A 24 28.49 -20.64 14.46
N SER A 25 28.78 -19.35 14.58
CA SER A 25 29.26 -18.74 15.83
C SER A 25 28.15 -18.56 16.88
N LEU A 26 26.89 -18.61 16.46
CA LEU A 26 25.72 -18.41 17.31
C LEU A 26 25.24 -19.72 17.98
N PRO A 27 24.42 -19.62 19.06
CA PRO A 27 23.92 -20.78 19.77
C PRO A 27 23.10 -21.71 18.88
N GLN A 28 23.56 -22.97 18.77
CA GLN A 28 22.91 -24.03 17.98
C GLN A 28 21.63 -24.59 18.62
N SER A 29 21.14 -23.96 19.69
CA SER A 29 19.85 -24.25 20.32
C SER A 29 18.67 -23.81 19.46
N ILE A 30 18.87 -22.82 18.57
CA ILE A 30 17.85 -22.33 17.64
C ILE A 30 17.91 -23.19 16.37
N GLN A 31 16.80 -23.84 16.03
CA GLN A 31 16.70 -24.73 14.85
C GLN A 31 17.11 -24.01 13.56
N LEU A 32 16.62 -22.79 13.32
CA LEU A 32 16.94 -22.02 12.12
C LEU A 32 18.46 -21.78 11.94
N PHE A 33 19.20 -21.48 13.02
CA PHE A 33 20.65 -21.29 12.92
C PHE A 33 21.39 -22.58 12.64
N ARG A 34 20.88 -23.72 13.14
CA ARG A 34 21.39 -25.04 12.83
C ARG A 34 21.14 -25.42 11.38
N ASP A 35 19.93 -25.18 10.90
CA ASP A 35 19.52 -25.46 9.53
C ASP A 35 20.38 -24.63 8.55
N ILE A 36 20.55 -23.34 8.81
CA ILE A 36 21.46 -22.48 8.01
C ILE A 36 22.91 -22.99 8.05
N ALA A 37 23.41 -23.40 9.21
CA ALA A 37 24.79 -23.87 9.35
C ALA A 37 25.07 -25.22 8.65
N GLN A 38 24.03 -26.06 8.48
CA GLN A 38 24.10 -27.38 7.86
C GLN A 38 23.79 -27.35 6.35
N GLU A 39 22.73 -26.66 5.94
CA GLU A 39 22.22 -26.62 4.56
C GLU A 39 23.09 -25.76 3.64
N PHE A 40 23.79 -24.76 4.18
CA PHE A 40 24.70 -23.96 3.38
C PHE A 40 25.96 -24.81 3.13
N SER A 41 25.92 -25.66 2.11
CA SER A 41 26.90 -26.70 1.85
C SER A 41 28.17 -26.19 1.15
N ASP A 42 29.09 -27.11 0.85
CA ASP A 42 30.25 -26.86 0.00
C ASP A 42 29.85 -26.62 -1.46
N ASP A 43 28.61 -26.97 -1.86
CA ASP A 43 28.11 -26.70 -3.20
C ASP A 43 27.94 -25.22 -3.46
N LEU A 44 27.58 -24.44 -2.42
CA LEU A 44 27.49 -22.99 -2.52
C LEU A 44 28.88 -22.37 -2.72
N HIS A 45 29.90 -22.89 -2.02
CA HIS A 45 31.31 -22.51 -2.24
C HIS A 45 31.78 -22.87 -3.64
N HIS A 46 31.36 -24.03 -4.16
CA HIS A 46 31.69 -24.44 -5.51
C HIS A 46 31.06 -23.52 -6.56
N ILE A 47 29.79 -23.14 -6.39
CA ILE A 47 29.11 -22.15 -7.26
C ILE A 47 29.83 -20.80 -7.17
N ALA A 48 30.15 -20.33 -5.96
CA ALA A 48 30.88 -19.08 -5.74
C ALA A 48 32.23 -19.09 -6.48
N SER A 49 32.98 -20.17 -6.32
CA SER A 49 34.29 -20.34 -6.94
C SER A 49 34.19 -20.49 -8.45
N LEU A 50 33.18 -21.17 -8.98
CA LEU A 50 32.97 -21.30 -10.43
C LEU A 50 32.71 -19.94 -11.06
N ILE A 51 31.77 -19.18 -10.50
CA ILE A 51 31.45 -17.83 -11.00
C ILE A 51 32.66 -16.92 -10.86
N GLY A 52 33.32 -16.90 -9.71
CA GLY A 52 34.49 -16.05 -9.46
C GLY A 52 35.74 -16.40 -10.29
N LYS A 53 35.86 -17.64 -10.76
CA LYS A 53 36.96 -18.05 -11.66
C LYS A 53 36.67 -17.75 -13.13
N VAL A 54 35.41 -17.81 -13.54
CA VAL A 54 35.05 -17.68 -14.96
C VAL A 54 34.73 -16.23 -15.34
N VAL A 55 34.05 -15.48 -14.46
CA VAL A 55 33.47 -14.18 -14.81
C VAL A 55 34.42 -13.03 -14.46
N ASP A 56 34.73 -12.18 -15.43
CA ASP A 56 35.38 -10.89 -15.20
C ASP A 56 34.32 -9.85 -14.89
N PHE A 57 34.12 -9.54 -13.60
CA PHE A 57 33.08 -8.59 -13.18
C PHE A 57 33.38 -7.16 -13.60
N GLU A 58 34.64 -6.74 -13.60
CA GLU A 58 35.05 -5.38 -13.96
C GLU A 58 34.91 -5.16 -15.47
N GLY A 59 35.45 -6.09 -16.26
CA GLY A 59 35.30 -6.10 -17.72
C GLY A 59 33.83 -6.17 -18.14
N SER A 60 33.03 -6.97 -17.43
CA SER A 60 31.62 -7.15 -17.77
C SER A 60 30.77 -5.89 -17.52
N LEU A 61 31.12 -5.11 -16.50
CA LEU A 61 30.49 -3.82 -16.23
C LEU A 61 30.92 -2.75 -17.23
N ALA A 62 32.22 -2.69 -17.55
CA ALA A 62 32.77 -1.73 -18.50
C ALA A 62 32.19 -1.90 -19.92
N GLU A 63 32.04 -3.14 -20.37
CA GLU A 63 31.54 -3.47 -21.70
C GLU A 63 30.03 -3.74 -21.74
N ASN A 64 29.34 -3.64 -20.58
CA ASN A 64 27.92 -3.96 -20.39
C ASN A 64 27.48 -5.32 -20.99
N ARG A 65 28.40 -6.30 -20.96
CA ARG A 65 28.23 -7.64 -21.54
C ARG A 65 28.95 -8.67 -20.68
N PHE A 66 28.69 -9.95 -20.89
CA PHE A 66 29.44 -11.01 -20.22
C PHE A 66 30.87 -11.07 -20.78
N THR A 67 31.87 -11.00 -19.91
CA THR A 67 33.29 -11.16 -20.25
C THR A 67 33.93 -12.20 -19.34
N VAL A 68 34.85 -12.95 -19.91
CA VAL A 68 35.54 -14.07 -19.24
C VAL A 68 36.92 -13.63 -18.78
N LEU A 69 37.31 -14.09 -17.58
CA LEU A 69 38.64 -13.88 -17.02
C LEU A 69 39.75 -14.51 -17.89
N PRO A 70 40.96 -13.93 -17.90
CA PRO A 70 42.08 -14.50 -18.65
C PRO A 70 42.48 -15.87 -18.09
N ASN A 71 42.97 -16.75 -18.96
CA ASN A 71 43.40 -18.13 -18.70
C ASN A 71 42.28 -19.15 -18.47
N ILE A 72 41.05 -18.83 -18.87
CA ILE A 72 39.92 -19.78 -18.82
C ILE A 72 39.77 -20.54 -20.13
N ASP A 73 39.90 -19.84 -21.25
CA ASP A 73 39.84 -20.42 -22.58
C ASP A 73 41.01 -19.87 -23.42
N PRO A 74 41.97 -20.74 -23.82
CA PRO A 74 43.16 -20.30 -24.53
C PRO A 74 42.84 -19.74 -25.92
N GLU A 75 41.75 -20.15 -26.56
CA GLU A 75 41.33 -19.64 -27.87
C GLU A 75 40.79 -18.21 -27.74
N ILE A 76 39.94 -17.96 -26.73
CA ILE A 76 39.44 -16.61 -26.44
C ILE A 76 40.59 -15.68 -26.09
N ASP A 77 41.54 -16.14 -25.27
CA ASP A 77 42.70 -15.35 -24.88
C ASP A 77 43.60 -15.02 -26.07
N GLU A 78 43.82 -15.96 -26.99
CA GLU A 78 44.58 -15.71 -28.21
C GLU A 78 43.88 -14.67 -29.10
N LYS A 79 42.56 -14.80 -29.30
CA LYS A 79 41.77 -13.84 -30.09
C LYS A 79 41.75 -12.46 -29.43
N LYS A 80 41.57 -12.38 -28.10
CA LYS A 80 41.66 -11.12 -27.34
C LYS A 80 43.05 -10.48 -27.46
N ARG A 81 44.13 -11.27 -27.43
CA ARG A 81 45.50 -10.79 -27.62
C ARG A 81 45.72 -10.23 -29.03
N ARG A 82 45.22 -10.92 -30.06
CA ARG A 82 45.25 -10.44 -31.45
C ARG A 82 44.47 -9.12 -31.60
N LEU A 83 43.34 -9.00 -30.92
CA LEU A 83 42.53 -7.79 -30.90
C LEU A 83 43.24 -6.62 -30.18
N MET A 84 43.89 -6.87 -29.04
CA MET A 84 44.66 -5.84 -28.33
C MET A 84 45.87 -5.34 -29.14
N GLY A 85 46.49 -6.20 -29.97
CA GLY A 85 47.58 -5.83 -30.88
C GLY A 85 47.11 -5.16 -32.18
N LEU A 86 45.80 -5.15 -32.45
CA LEU A 86 45.23 -4.64 -33.69
C LEU A 86 45.52 -3.14 -33.92
N PRO A 87 45.41 -2.23 -32.94
CA PRO A 87 45.66 -0.80 -33.19
C PRO A 87 47.10 -0.50 -33.67
N SER A 88 48.11 -1.14 -33.07
CA SER A 88 49.50 -1.01 -33.52
C SER A 88 49.69 -1.57 -34.93
N PHE A 89 49.05 -2.70 -35.23
CA PHE A 89 49.13 -3.33 -36.55
C PHE A 89 48.43 -2.48 -37.63
N LEU A 90 47.23 -1.97 -37.35
CA LEU A 90 46.50 -1.08 -38.25
C LEU A 90 47.27 0.21 -38.54
N THR A 91 48.03 0.73 -37.56
CA THR A 91 48.91 1.89 -37.76
C THR A 91 50.04 1.57 -38.75
N GLU A 92 50.62 0.37 -38.67
CA GLU A 92 51.64 -0.07 -39.63
C GLU A 92 51.06 -0.29 -41.04
N VAL A 93 49.86 -0.87 -41.12
CA VAL A 93 49.14 -1.03 -42.40
C VAL A 93 48.81 0.34 -42.99
N ALA A 94 48.32 1.29 -42.19
CA ALA A 94 48.04 2.65 -42.63
C ALA A 94 49.29 3.33 -43.21
N ARG A 95 50.47 3.14 -42.58
CA ARG A 95 51.74 3.66 -43.10
C ARG A 95 52.13 3.02 -44.43
N LYS A 96 52.00 1.70 -44.54
CA LYS A 96 52.31 0.95 -45.77
C LYS A 96 51.34 1.22 -46.91
N GLU A 97 50.09 1.58 -46.61
CA GLU A 97 49.12 2.03 -47.61
C GLU A 97 49.43 3.46 -48.06
N LEU A 98 49.82 4.35 -47.13
CA LEU A 98 50.22 5.72 -47.46
C LEU A 98 51.42 5.76 -48.43
N GLU A 99 52.39 4.85 -48.30
CA GLU A 99 53.53 4.72 -49.21
C GLU A 99 53.13 4.32 -50.66
N ASN A 100 52.01 3.60 -50.81
CA ASN A 100 51.50 3.16 -52.11
C ASN A 100 50.51 4.16 -52.74
N LEU A 101 50.03 5.13 -51.96
CA LEU A 101 49.09 6.16 -52.40
C LEU A 101 49.83 7.32 -53.06
N ASP A 102 49.09 8.12 -53.83
CA ASP A 102 49.64 9.32 -54.46
C ASP A 102 50.18 10.30 -53.40
N SER A 103 51.38 10.83 -53.65
CA SER A 103 52.07 11.88 -52.87
C SER A 103 51.21 13.08 -52.47
N ARG A 104 50.08 13.32 -53.15
CA ARG A 104 49.10 14.37 -52.84
C ARG A 104 48.22 14.08 -51.63
N ILE A 105 48.21 12.84 -51.12
CA ILE A 105 47.43 12.43 -49.94
C ILE A 105 48.26 12.65 -48.66
N PRO A 106 47.83 13.53 -47.74
CA PRO A 106 48.65 13.94 -46.60
C PRO A 106 48.66 12.92 -45.46
N SER A 107 47.60 12.12 -45.31
CA SER A 107 47.45 11.17 -44.21
C SER A 107 46.43 10.09 -44.56
N CYS A 108 46.60 8.90 -43.97
CA CYS A 108 45.68 7.79 -44.13
C CYS A 108 45.42 7.13 -42.78
N SER A 109 44.19 6.65 -42.56
CA SER A 109 43.80 5.92 -41.35
C SER A 109 43.02 4.67 -41.71
N VAL A 110 43.30 3.55 -41.07
CA VAL A 110 42.50 2.32 -41.22
C VAL A 110 41.53 2.24 -40.05
N ILE A 111 40.24 2.13 -40.35
CA ILE A 111 39.17 2.04 -39.36
C ILE A 111 38.38 0.74 -39.55
N TYR A 112 37.82 0.22 -38.47
CA TYR A 112 36.87 -0.90 -38.51
C TYR A 112 35.48 -0.38 -38.16
N ILE A 113 34.50 -0.68 -39.02
CA ILE A 113 33.09 -0.38 -38.76
C ILE A 113 32.31 -1.69 -38.73
N PRO A 114 31.58 -2.01 -37.64
CA PRO A 114 30.75 -3.19 -37.56
C PRO A 114 29.79 -3.29 -38.76
N LEU A 115 29.62 -4.50 -39.31
CA LEU A 115 28.82 -4.82 -40.53
C LEU A 115 29.38 -4.32 -41.87
N ILE A 116 30.33 -3.37 -41.88
CA ILE A 116 30.96 -2.86 -43.13
C ILE A 116 32.37 -3.43 -43.33
N GLY A 117 33.11 -3.66 -42.25
CA GLY A 117 34.45 -4.24 -42.25
C GLY A 117 35.58 -3.21 -42.08
N PHE A 118 36.81 -3.61 -42.38
CA PHE A 118 37.96 -2.71 -42.39
C PHE A 118 37.94 -1.77 -43.62
N LEU A 119 38.17 -0.49 -43.37
CA LEU A 119 38.12 0.57 -44.37
C LEU A 119 39.36 1.46 -44.28
N LEU A 120 39.82 1.90 -45.44
CA LEU A 120 40.84 2.92 -45.59
C LEU A 120 40.16 4.30 -45.64
N SER A 121 40.42 5.15 -44.66
CA SER A 121 39.87 6.49 -44.55
C SER A 121 40.92 7.54 -44.90
N ILE A 122 40.60 8.35 -45.92
CA ILE A 122 41.47 9.38 -46.48
C ILE A 122 40.73 10.74 -46.35
N PRO A 123 41.40 11.83 -45.95
CA PRO A 123 40.77 13.15 -45.89
C PRO A 123 40.39 13.60 -47.30
N ARG A 124 39.21 14.22 -47.44
CA ARG A 124 38.77 14.82 -48.70
C ARG A 124 39.72 15.96 -49.07
N LEU A 125 40.30 15.88 -50.25
CA LEU A 125 41.18 16.91 -50.77
C LEU A 125 40.35 18.02 -51.44
N PRO A 126 40.79 19.29 -51.41
CA PRO A 126 40.03 20.43 -51.96
C PRO A 126 39.67 20.31 -53.45
N PHE A 127 40.36 19.45 -54.18
CA PHE A 127 40.13 19.19 -55.61
C PHE A 127 39.10 18.08 -55.89
N MET A 128 38.62 17.36 -54.87
CA MET A 128 37.68 16.25 -55.04
C MET A 128 36.25 16.75 -54.87
N VAL A 129 35.62 17.21 -55.97
CA VAL A 129 34.30 17.87 -55.95
C VAL A 129 33.22 17.00 -56.60
N GLU A 130 33.54 16.33 -57.69
CA GLU A 130 32.62 15.47 -58.44
C GLU A 130 32.78 13.98 -58.07
N ALA A 131 31.76 13.16 -58.35
CA ALA A 131 31.78 11.72 -58.02
C ALA A 131 32.90 10.96 -58.73
N SER A 132 33.31 11.41 -59.92
CA SER A 132 34.46 10.87 -60.67
C SER A 132 35.80 11.16 -59.99
N ASP A 133 35.90 12.21 -59.17
CA ASP A 133 37.14 12.58 -58.48
C ASP A 133 37.40 11.67 -57.26
N PHE A 134 36.41 10.87 -56.86
CA PHE A 134 36.53 9.92 -55.77
C PHE A 134 37.06 8.55 -56.22
N GLU A 135 37.13 8.29 -57.52
CA GLU A 135 37.66 7.04 -58.07
C GLU A 135 39.19 7.05 -58.06
N ILE A 136 39.79 6.20 -57.23
CA ILE A 136 41.25 6.03 -57.12
C ILE A 136 41.59 4.63 -57.62
N ASN A 137 42.54 4.52 -58.54
CA ASN A 137 42.95 3.23 -59.11
C ASN A 137 43.39 2.26 -58.01
N GLY A 138 42.70 1.11 -57.91
CA GLY A 138 42.97 0.06 -56.92
C GLY A 138 42.26 0.22 -55.57
N LEU A 139 41.41 1.24 -55.41
CA LEU A 139 40.57 1.46 -54.23
C LEU A 139 39.08 1.47 -54.63
N ASP A 140 38.27 0.67 -53.93
CA ASP A 140 36.82 0.70 -54.12
C ASP A 140 36.20 1.73 -53.18
N PHE A 141 35.57 2.77 -53.72
CA PHE A 141 34.87 3.78 -52.91
C PHE A 141 33.62 3.18 -52.23
N MET A 142 33.45 3.46 -50.94
CA MET A 142 32.31 2.99 -50.15
C MET A 142 31.34 4.12 -49.83
N PHE A 143 31.79 5.14 -49.10
CA PHE A 143 30.98 6.29 -48.71
C PHE A 143 31.85 7.47 -48.26
N LEU A 144 31.25 8.67 -48.23
CA LEU A 144 31.82 9.89 -47.68
C LEU A 144 31.14 10.20 -46.35
N SER A 145 31.91 10.45 -45.29
CA SER A 145 31.41 10.89 -43.99
C SER A 145 32.34 11.94 -43.38
N GLU A 146 31.81 13.05 -42.86
CA GLU A 146 32.58 14.09 -42.15
C GLU A 146 33.88 14.53 -42.87
N GLU A 147 33.81 14.83 -44.17
CA GLU A 147 34.97 15.21 -45.01
C GLU A 147 36.07 14.12 -45.11
N LYS A 148 35.74 12.86 -44.85
CA LYS A 148 36.60 11.69 -45.06
C LYS A 148 35.98 10.72 -46.05
N LEU A 149 36.78 10.32 -47.03
CA LEU A 149 36.42 9.33 -48.03
C LEU A 149 36.85 7.95 -47.53
N HIS A 150 35.91 7.00 -47.51
CA HIS A 150 36.14 5.63 -47.06
C HIS A 150 36.22 4.69 -48.25
N TYR A 151 37.30 3.92 -48.29
CA TYR A 151 37.64 3.02 -49.38
C TYR A 151 37.91 1.60 -48.88
N ARG A 152 37.76 0.60 -49.76
CA ARG A 152 38.32 -0.74 -49.59
C ARG A 152 39.53 -0.90 -50.49
N SER A 153 40.67 -1.22 -49.89
CA SER A 153 41.89 -1.61 -50.61
C SER A 153 42.02 -3.13 -50.64
N ALA A 154 42.94 -3.66 -51.47
CA ALA A 154 43.25 -5.09 -51.45
C ALA A 154 43.67 -5.57 -50.04
N ARG A 155 44.48 -4.76 -49.34
CA ARG A 155 44.90 -5.07 -47.96
C ARG A 155 43.74 -4.99 -46.97
N THR A 156 42.82 -4.04 -47.10
CA THR A 156 41.67 -3.97 -46.17
C THR A 156 40.70 -5.14 -46.38
N LYS A 157 40.56 -5.66 -47.61
CA LYS A 157 39.81 -6.89 -47.89
C LYS A 157 40.46 -8.14 -47.28
N GLU A 158 41.79 -8.24 -47.33
CA GLU A 158 42.55 -9.31 -46.66
C GLU A 158 42.41 -9.23 -45.13
N LEU A 159 42.46 -8.02 -44.56
CA LEU A 159 42.24 -7.79 -43.14
C LEU A 159 40.83 -8.19 -42.71
N ASP A 160 39.82 -7.90 -43.52
CA ASP A 160 38.43 -8.29 -43.25
C ASP A 160 38.27 -9.81 -43.24
N ALA A 161 38.88 -10.51 -44.20
CA ALA A 161 38.85 -11.96 -44.26
C ALA A 161 39.58 -12.65 -43.09
N LEU A 162 40.63 -12.02 -42.53
CA LEU A 162 41.44 -12.60 -41.45
C LEU A 162 40.99 -12.19 -40.05
N LEU A 163 40.47 -10.98 -39.89
CA LEU A 163 40.27 -10.33 -38.59
C LEU A 163 38.85 -9.77 -38.40
N GLY A 164 38.06 -9.66 -39.47
CA GLY A 164 36.75 -9.00 -39.46
C GLY A 164 35.74 -9.66 -38.51
N ASP A 165 35.84 -10.98 -38.37
CA ASP A 165 34.93 -11.78 -37.54
C ASP A 165 35.43 -12.01 -36.10
N LEU A 166 36.66 -11.59 -35.76
CA LEU A 166 37.25 -11.87 -34.43
C LEU A 166 36.37 -11.37 -33.28
N HIS A 167 35.77 -10.19 -33.41
CA HIS A 167 34.85 -9.65 -32.41
C HIS A 167 33.59 -10.52 -32.24
N CYS A 168 33.04 -11.01 -33.35
CA CYS A 168 31.86 -11.88 -33.34
C CYS A 168 32.22 -13.25 -32.75
N GLU A 169 33.34 -13.83 -33.17
CA GLU A 169 33.81 -15.12 -32.67
C GLU A 169 34.09 -15.10 -31.17
N ILE A 170 34.79 -14.07 -30.65
CA ILE A 170 35.02 -13.90 -29.22
C ILE A 170 33.68 -13.84 -28.49
N ARG A 171 32.72 -13.06 -28.99
CA ARG A 171 31.40 -12.91 -28.37
C ARG A 171 30.63 -14.22 -28.35
N ASP A 172 30.66 -14.97 -29.44
CA ASP A 172 29.92 -16.21 -29.56
C ASP A 172 30.54 -17.29 -28.65
N GLN A 173 31.87 -17.34 -28.54
CA GLN A 173 32.58 -18.20 -27.59
C GLN A 173 32.32 -17.81 -26.12
N GLU A 174 32.35 -16.52 -25.79
CA GLU A 174 31.99 -16.04 -24.44
C GLU A 174 30.52 -16.35 -24.10
N THR A 175 29.62 -16.27 -25.07
CA THR A 175 28.21 -16.65 -24.90
C THR A 175 28.05 -18.15 -24.68
N LEU A 176 28.84 -18.99 -25.37
CA LEU A 176 28.87 -20.43 -25.15
C LEU A 176 29.35 -20.77 -23.72
N LEU A 177 30.45 -20.14 -23.27
CA LEU A 177 30.95 -20.31 -21.90
C LEU A 177 29.92 -19.85 -20.85
N MET A 178 29.22 -18.75 -21.12
CA MET A 178 28.12 -18.30 -20.27
C MET A 178 27.02 -19.36 -20.17
N TYR A 179 26.59 -19.94 -21.29
CA TYR A 179 25.57 -21.00 -21.29
C TYR A 179 26.04 -22.23 -20.51
N GLN A 180 27.30 -22.65 -20.68
CA GLN A 180 27.88 -23.75 -19.91
C GLN A 180 27.90 -23.46 -18.40
N LEU A 181 28.30 -22.25 -18.00
CA LEU A 181 28.28 -21.80 -16.61
C LEU A 181 26.85 -21.83 -16.06
N GLN A 182 25.87 -21.36 -16.84
CA GLN A 182 24.45 -21.40 -16.46
C GLN A 182 23.98 -22.85 -16.22
N CYS A 183 24.29 -23.79 -17.12
CA CYS A 183 23.93 -25.19 -16.92
C CYS A 183 24.52 -25.77 -15.63
N GLN A 184 25.79 -25.46 -15.32
CA GLN A 184 26.44 -25.92 -14.09
C GLN A 184 25.81 -25.32 -12.82
N VAL A 185 25.46 -24.03 -12.85
CA VAL A 185 24.77 -23.37 -11.73
C VAL A 185 23.35 -23.92 -11.57
N LEU A 186 22.61 -24.08 -12.66
CA LEU A 186 21.22 -24.59 -12.65
C LEU A 186 21.14 -26.04 -12.18
N ALA A 187 22.18 -26.86 -12.45
CA ALA A 187 22.27 -28.21 -11.91
C ALA A 187 22.22 -28.25 -10.36
N ARG A 188 22.54 -27.13 -9.71
CA ARG A 188 22.54 -26.97 -8.24
C ARG A 188 21.51 -25.93 -7.77
N ALA A 189 20.52 -25.59 -8.59
CA ALA A 189 19.52 -24.57 -8.27
C ALA A 189 18.70 -24.89 -7.01
N ALA A 190 18.50 -26.18 -6.68
CA ALA A 190 17.78 -26.58 -5.48
C ALA A 190 18.43 -26.03 -4.19
N VAL A 191 19.76 -26.06 -4.11
CA VAL A 191 20.53 -25.54 -2.97
C VAL A 191 20.35 -24.02 -2.86
N LEU A 192 20.39 -23.31 -3.98
CA LEU A 192 20.17 -21.85 -3.99
C LEU A 192 18.77 -21.48 -3.48
N THR A 193 17.74 -22.21 -3.91
CA THR A 193 16.36 -21.96 -3.45
C THR A 193 16.21 -22.22 -1.95
N GLN A 194 16.82 -23.28 -1.43
CA GLN A 194 16.81 -23.58 0.02
C GLN A 194 17.52 -22.51 0.83
N VAL A 195 18.70 -22.08 0.37
CA VAL A 195 19.46 -20.98 0.98
C VAL A 195 18.64 -19.70 1.03
N LEU A 196 17.94 -19.36 -0.07
CA LEU A 196 17.07 -18.18 -0.14
C LEU A 196 15.85 -18.30 0.79
N ASP A 197 15.21 -19.46 0.89
CA ASP A 197 14.10 -19.68 1.83
C ASP A 197 14.57 -19.46 3.28
N LEU A 198 15.69 -20.07 3.69
CA LEU A 198 16.24 -19.91 5.04
C LEU A 198 16.67 -18.47 5.33
N ALA A 199 17.36 -17.81 4.38
CA ALA A 199 17.77 -16.42 4.53
C ALA A 199 16.57 -15.47 4.64
N SER A 200 15.53 -15.69 3.83
CA SER A 200 14.31 -14.87 3.88
C SER A 200 13.54 -15.04 5.19
N ARG A 201 13.47 -16.27 5.74
CA ARG A 201 12.88 -16.52 7.06
C ARG A 201 13.65 -15.80 8.15
N LEU A 202 14.98 -15.81 8.09
CA LEU A 202 15.81 -15.08 9.05
C LEU A 202 15.59 -13.57 8.95
N ASP A 203 15.55 -13.02 7.74
CA ASP A 203 15.30 -11.59 7.51
C ASP A 203 13.95 -11.14 8.09
N VAL A 204 12.88 -11.92 7.84
CA VAL A 204 11.56 -11.65 8.42
C VAL A 204 11.59 -11.66 9.95
N LEU A 205 12.25 -12.66 10.56
CA LEU A 205 12.36 -12.74 12.03
C LEU A 205 13.18 -11.58 12.62
N LEU A 206 14.25 -11.15 11.94
CA LEU A 206 15.05 -10.00 12.35
C LEU A 206 14.25 -8.69 12.24
N ALA A 207 13.47 -8.52 11.16
CA ALA A 207 12.59 -7.38 10.98
C ALA A 207 11.52 -7.30 12.09
N LEU A 208 10.88 -8.43 12.41
CA LEU A 208 9.92 -8.53 13.51
C LEU A 208 10.56 -8.22 14.87
N ALA A 209 11.78 -8.74 15.11
CA ALA A 209 12.51 -8.49 16.35
C ALA A 209 12.95 -7.02 16.49
N SER A 210 13.40 -6.38 15.41
CA SER A 210 13.74 -4.95 15.42
C SER A 210 12.51 -4.11 15.72
N ALA A 211 11.39 -4.35 15.00
CA ALA A 211 10.15 -3.65 15.25
C ALA A 211 9.67 -3.83 16.70
N ALA A 212 9.79 -5.03 17.26
CA ALA A 212 9.42 -5.28 18.63
C ALA A 212 10.25 -4.48 19.64
N ARG A 213 11.57 -4.37 19.41
CA ARG A 213 12.47 -3.59 20.26
C ARG A 213 12.19 -2.09 20.13
N ASP A 214 12.05 -1.61 18.90
CA ASP A 214 11.98 -0.18 18.61
C ASP A 214 10.63 0.43 19.05
N TYR A 215 9.54 -0.35 19.01
CA TYR A 215 8.19 0.07 19.42
C TYR A 215 7.74 -0.48 20.79
N GLY A 216 8.62 -1.18 21.50
CA GLY A 216 8.34 -1.73 22.83
C GLY A 216 7.19 -2.73 22.83
N TYR A 217 7.21 -3.72 21.93
CA TYR A 217 6.21 -4.78 21.87
C TYR A 217 6.54 -5.92 22.83
N SER A 218 5.50 -6.59 23.34
CA SER A 218 5.64 -7.71 24.26
C SER A 218 5.44 -9.05 23.56
N ARG A 219 6.04 -10.10 24.11
CA ARG A 219 5.87 -11.47 23.60
C ARG A 219 4.49 -11.98 24.00
N PRO A 220 3.59 -12.32 23.05
CA PRO A 220 2.29 -12.89 23.38
C PRO A 220 2.43 -14.31 23.92
N ARG A 221 1.52 -14.70 24.81
CA ARG A 221 1.31 -16.10 25.23
C ARG A 221 0.23 -16.71 24.37
N TYR A 222 0.58 -17.68 23.55
CA TYR A 222 -0.39 -18.47 22.80
C TYR A 222 -0.72 -19.76 23.56
N SER A 223 -2.01 -20.05 23.73
CA SER A 223 -2.44 -21.33 24.31
C SER A 223 -3.73 -21.80 23.63
N PRO A 224 -3.75 -23.01 23.06
CA PRO A 224 -4.96 -23.56 22.45
C PRO A 224 -6.07 -23.87 23.47
N GLN A 225 -5.72 -23.93 24.76
CA GLN A 225 -6.65 -24.17 25.86
C GLN A 225 -7.34 -22.88 26.32
N VAL A 226 -6.73 -21.72 26.05
CA VAL A 226 -7.32 -20.43 26.38
C VAL A 226 -8.46 -20.16 25.41
N LEU A 227 -9.63 -19.85 25.97
CA LEU A 227 -10.80 -19.46 25.20
C LEU A 227 -10.79 -17.95 25.03
N GLY A 228 -10.43 -17.49 23.83
CA GLY A 228 -10.57 -16.09 23.40
C GLY A 228 -9.29 -15.26 23.52
N VAL A 229 -9.44 -13.98 23.87
CA VAL A 229 -8.38 -12.96 23.76
C VAL A 229 -8.34 -12.13 25.03
N ARG A 230 -7.17 -12.07 25.66
CA ARG A 230 -6.85 -11.16 26.76
C ARG A 230 -5.67 -10.28 26.36
N ILE A 231 -5.87 -8.98 26.35
CA ILE A 231 -4.86 -7.97 25.99
C ILE A 231 -4.87 -6.93 27.11
N GLN A 232 -3.74 -6.71 27.74
CA GLN A 232 -3.55 -5.62 28.71
C GLN A 232 -2.87 -4.45 28.04
N ASN A 233 -3.46 -3.26 28.18
CA ASN A 233 -2.94 -2.01 27.65
C ASN A 233 -2.51 -2.11 26.18
N GLY A 234 -3.39 -2.69 25.35
CA GLY A 234 -3.16 -2.83 23.91
C GLY A 234 -3.13 -1.49 23.21
N ARG A 235 -2.33 -1.39 22.15
CA ARG A 235 -2.17 -0.21 21.30
C ARG A 235 -2.38 -0.58 19.84
N HIS A 236 -2.90 0.35 19.05
CA HIS A 236 -3.06 0.12 17.61
C HIS A 236 -1.72 0.38 16.91
N PRO A 237 -1.08 -0.62 16.27
CA PRO A 237 0.31 -0.52 15.81
C PRO A 237 0.55 0.60 14.81
N LEU A 238 -0.42 0.92 13.96
CA LEU A 238 -0.31 2.02 12.99
C LEU A 238 -0.73 3.38 13.54
N MET A 239 -1.82 3.47 14.32
CA MET A 239 -2.29 4.76 14.83
C MET A 239 -1.40 5.32 15.93
N GLU A 240 -0.69 4.48 16.67
CA GLU A 240 0.33 4.93 17.62
C GLU A 240 1.44 5.76 16.95
N LEU A 241 1.78 5.44 15.69
CA LEU A 241 2.80 6.19 14.93
C LEU A 241 2.28 7.51 14.37
N CYS A 242 0.96 7.60 14.14
CA CYS A 242 0.32 8.78 13.56
C CYS A 242 -0.14 9.79 14.62
N ALA A 243 -0.43 9.32 15.83
CA ALA A 243 -0.96 10.15 16.91
C ALA A 243 0.17 10.65 17.83
N ARG A 244 0.07 11.91 18.29
CA ARG A 244 1.02 12.46 19.28
C ARG A 244 0.93 11.75 20.64
N THR A 245 -0.25 11.24 20.98
CA THR A 245 -0.52 10.51 22.22
C THR A 245 -1.57 9.47 21.91
N PHE A 246 -1.30 8.22 22.30
CA PHE A 246 -2.21 7.10 22.10
C PHE A 246 -2.60 6.53 23.46
N VAL A 247 -3.89 6.36 23.72
CA VAL A 247 -4.39 5.81 24.98
C VAL A 247 -4.53 4.29 24.84
N PRO A 248 -3.74 3.48 25.58
CA PRO A 248 -3.83 2.04 25.51
C PRO A 248 -5.15 1.55 26.12
N ASN A 249 -5.68 0.46 25.57
CA ASN A 249 -6.95 -0.13 26.01
C ASN A 249 -6.81 -1.64 26.25
N SER A 250 -7.32 -2.09 27.39
CA SER A 250 -7.38 -3.51 27.73
C SER A 250 -8.61 -4.19 27.13
N THR A 251 -8.49 -5.45 26.79
CA THR A 251 -9.54 -6.26 26.17
C THR A 251 -9.56 -7.64 26.80
N GLU A 252 -10.73 -8.09 27.24
CA GLU A 252 -10.93 -9.47 27.67
C GLU A 252 -12.17 -10.04 26.98
N CYS A 253 -12.03 -11.16 26.27
CA CYS A 253 -13.13 -11.84 25.62
C CYS A 253 -12.95 -13.35 25.74
N GLY A 254 -13.98 -14.05 26.22
CA GLY A 254 -13.94 -15.47 26.55
C GLY A 254 -13.89 -15.75 28.06
N GLY A 255 -13.98 -17.04 28.42
CA GLY A 255 -14.14 -17.47 29.81
C GLY A 255 -15.35 -16.83 30.49
N ASP A 256 -15.13 -16.31 31.70
CA ASP A 256 -16.17 -15.70 32.56
C ASP A 256 -16.58 -14.28 32.13
N LYS A 257 -15.82 -13.65 31.22
CA LYS A 257 -16.06 -12.27 30.78
C LYS A 257 -17.05 -12.18 29.61
N GLY A 258 -17.61 -13.29 29.17
CA GLY A 258 -18.51 -13.34 28.02
C GLY A 258 -17.78 -13.24 26.68
N ARG A 259 -18.51 -13.60 25.62
CA ARG A 259 -17.98 -13.77 24.25
C ARG A 259 -18.42 -12.66 23.30
N VAL A 260 -19.45 -11.90 23.64
CA VAL A 260 -20.01 -10.83 22.80
C VAL A 260 -19.81 -9.50 23.49
N LYS A 261 -19.05 -8.61 22.87
CA LYS A 261 -18.76 -7.26 23.36
C LYS A 261 -19.50 -6.26 22.50
N VAL A 262 -20.44 -5.53 23.09
CA VAL A 262 -21.17 -4.46 22.40
C VAL A 262 -20.60 -3.13 22.85
N ILE A 263 -19.83 -2.49 21.97
CA ILE A 263 -19.19 -1.20 22.20
C ILE A 263 -20.10 -0.08 21.67
N THR A 264 -20.48 0.81 22.57
CA THR A 264 -21.27 2.02 22.28
C THR A 264 -20.45 3.28 22.54
N GLY A 265 -20.91 4.41 22.03
CA GLY A 265 -20.28 5.71 22.27
C GLY A 265 -20.37 6.65 21.07
N PRO A 266 -20.00 7.93 21.25
CA PRO A 266 -20.07 8.94 20.19
C PRO A 266 -19.23 8.59 18.95
N ASN A 267 -19.53 9.24 17.84
CA ASN A 267 -18.61 9.23 16.69
C ASN A 267 -17.27 9.86 17.11
N SER A 268 -16.18 9.43 16.48
CA SER A 268 -14.82 9.90 16.78
C SER A 268 -14.27 9.57 18.17
N SER A 269 -15.01 8.82 19.01
CA SER A 269 -14.53 8.39 20.34
C SER A 269 -13.51 7.23 20.32
N GLY A 270 -13.18 6.69 19.14
CA GLY A 270 -12.17 5.63 18.99
C GLY A 270 -12.69 4.19 18.87
N LYS A 271 -14.01 3.96 18.83
CA LYS A 271 -14.61 2.60 18.75
C LYS A 271 -14.01 1.72 17.63
N SER A 272 -13.92 2.25 16.42
CA SER A 272 -13.36 1.54 15.26
C SER A 272 -11.86 1.25 15.40
N ILE A 273 -11.11 2.16 16.06
CA ILE A 273 -9.68 1.97 16.33
C ILE A 273 -9.51 0.84 17.34
N TYR A 274 -10.32 0.82 18.39
CA TYR A 274 -10.33 -0.25 19.39
C TYR A 274 -10.64 -1.62 18.75
N LEU A 275 -11.66 -1.71 17.89
CA LEU A 275 -11.97 -2.95 17.16
C LEU A 275 -10.79 -3.43 16.30
N LYS A 276 -10.22 -2.52 15.50
CA LYS A 276 -9.07 -2.82 14.63
C LYS A 276 -7.86 -3.24 15.45
N GLN A 277 -7.61 -2.60 16.59
CA GLN A 277 -6.54 -2.95 17.50
C GLN A 277 -6.63 -4.41 17.96
N VAL A 278 -7.81 -4.85 18.43
CA VAL A 278 -8.01 -6.24 18.87
C VAL A 278 -7.72 -7.23 17.74
N GLY A 279 -8.21 -6.94 16.52
CA GLY A 279 -7.96 -7.77 15.34
C GLY A 279 -6.48 -7.83 14.95
N LEU A 280 -5.81 -6.67 14.90
CA LEU A 280 -4.40 -6.57 14.52
C LEU A 280 -3.47 -7.25 15.54
N ILE A 281 -3.71 -7.04 16.84
CA ILE A 281 -2.94 -7.71 17.91
C ILE A 281 -3.09 -9.22 17.81
N THR A 282 -4.33 -9.71 17.62
CA THR A 282 -4.60 -11.14 17.45
C THR A 282 -3.88 -11.69 16.21
N PHE A 283 -3.97 -10.98 15.07
CA PHE A 283 -3.30 -11.38 13.83
C PHE A 283 -1.77 -11.43 13.98
N MET A 284 -1.16 -10.40 14.57
CA MET A 284 0.28 -10.34 14.80
C MET A 284 0.78 -11.48 15.70
N ALA A 285 0.02 -11.82 16.75
CA ALA A 285 0.33 -12.96 17.60
C ALA A 285 0.30 -14.30 16.84
N LEU A 286 -0.69 -14.50 15.96
CA LEU A 286 -0.83 -15.72 15.15
C LEU A 286 0.25 -15.86 14.07
N VAL A 287 0.77 -14.74 13.55
CA VAL A 287 1.92 -14.72 12.65
C VAL A 287 3.23 -15.04 13.38
N GLY A 288 3.24 -15.00 14.72
CA GLY A 288 4.43 -15.25 15.54
C GLY A 288 5.23 -13.99 15.88
N SER A 289 4.67 -12.80 15.65
CA SER A 289 5.27 -11.52 16.02
C SER A 289 5.02 -11.20 17.50
N PHE A 290 5.86 -10.32 18.05
CA PHE A 290 5.55 -9.60 19.28
C PHE A 290 4.42 -8.61 18.99
N VAL A 291 3.67 -8.23 20.03
CA VAL A 291 2.45 -7.43 19.88
C VAL A 291 2.51 -6.09 20.64
N PRO A 292 1.80 -5.05 20.16
CA PRO A 292 1.73 -3.74 20.80
C PRO A 292 0.81 -3.78 22.04
N ALA A 293 1.24 -4.43 23.11
CA ALA A 293 0.53 -4.53 24.37
C ALA A 293 1.53 -4.66 25.53
N GLU A 294 1.09 -4.41 26.76
CA GLU A 294 1.91 -4.72 27.94
C GLU A 294 1.98 -6.23 28.15
N GLU A 295 0.83 -6.89 28.12
CA GLU A 295 0.70 -8.34 28.12
C GLU A 295 -0.40 -8.77 27.15
N ALA A 296 -0.21 -9.91 26.48
CA ALA A 296 -1.23 -10.50 25.63
C ALA A 296 -1.26 -12.02 25.76
N GLU A 297 -2.46 -12.56 25.91
CA GLU A 297 -2.76 -13.98 25.95
C GLU A 297 -3.83 -14.27 24.89
N ILE A 298 -3.45 -15.03 23.86
CA ILE A 298 -4.27 -15.27 22.68
C ILE A 298 -4.58 -16.77 22.60
N GLY A 299 -5.87 -17.09 22.56
CA GLY A 299 -6.38 -18.44 22.37
C GLY A 299 -6.26 -18.95 20.94
N ALA A 300 -6.75 -20.17 20.71
CA ALA A 300 -6.90 -20.68 19.35
C ALA A 300 -7.96 -19.86 18.59
N VAL A 301 -7.56 -19.26 17.47
CA VAL A 301 -8.43 -18.53 16.54
C VAL A 301 -8.26 -19.13 15.16
N ASP A 302 -9.35 -19.63 14.59
CA ASP A 302 -9.37 -20.30 13.28
C ASP A 302 -9.60 -19.31 12.12
N ALA A 303 -10.38 -18.26 12.36
CA ALA A 303 -10.68 -17.23 11.37
C ALA A 303 -10.98 -15.88 12.04
N ILE A 304 -10.60 -14.80 11.36
CA ILE A 304 -10.97 -13.42 11.71
C ILE A 304 -11.96 -12.92 10.65
N PHE A 305 -13.22 -12.74 11.03
CA PHE A 305 -14.26 -12.17 10.19
C PHE A 305 -14.41 -10.68 10.50
N THR A 306 -14.46 -9.85 9.47
CA THR A 306 -14.60 -8.41 9.63
C THR A 306 -15.72 -7.87 8.77
N ARG A 307 -16.62 -7.09 9.37
CA ARG A 307 -17.34 -6.02 8.68
C ARG A 307 -16.77 -4.71 9.20
N ILE A 308 -15.84 -4.12 8.45
CA ILE A 308 -15.26 -2.81 8.73
C ILE A 308 -15.34 -2.03 7.42
N HIS A 309 -15.76 -0.76 7.48
CA HIS A 309 -15.95 0.06 6.29
C HIS A 309 -14.66 0.09 5.45
N SER A 310 -14.73 -0.52 4.25
CA SER A 310 -13.65 -0.54 3.27
C SER A 310 -13.77 0.65 2.33
N CYS A 311 -12.64 1.19 1.86
CA CYS A 311 -12.65 2.19 0.79
C CYS A 311 -13.45 1.66 -0.41
N GLU A 312 -14.42 2.46 -0.85
CA GLU A 312 -15.33 2.09 -1.92
C GLU A 312 -14.55 1.79 -3.21
N SER A 313 -14.96 0.72 -3.89
CA SER A 313 -14.59 0.52 -5.29
C SER A 313 -15.87 0.55 -6.11
N ILE A 314 -15.99 1.58 -6.94
CA ILE A 314 -17.07 1.76 -7.92
C ILE A 314 -17.14 0.54 -8.88
N SER A 315 -16.06 -0.24 -8.97
CA SER A 315 -15.93 -1.39 -9.88
C SER A 315 -16.83 -2.59 -9.57
N LEU A 316 -17.43 -2.68 -8.38
CA LEU A 316 -18.21 -3.87 -7.97
C LEU A 316 -19.72 -3.81 -8.29
N GLY A 317 -20.29 -2.65 -8.63
CA GLY A 317 -21.70 -2.51 -9.00
C GLY A 317 -22.74 -2.90 -7.94
N LEU A 318 -22.32 -3.15 -6.69
CA LEU A 318 -23.18 -3.49 -5.55
C LEU A 318 -23.40 -2.28 -4.66
N SER A 319 -24.57 -2.18 -4.01
CA SER A 319 -24.82 -1.16 -2.99
C SER A 319 -23.97 -1.41 -1.74
N THR A 320 -23.59 -0.34 -1.04
CA THR A 320 -22.80 -0.41 0.21
C THR A 320 -23.44 -1.36 1.23
N PHE A 321 -24.77 -1.30 1.35
CA PHE A 321 -25.52 -2.19 2.24
C PHE A 321 -25.44 -3.66 1.81
N MET A 322 -25.45 -3.96 0.51
CA MET A 322 -25.31 -5.34 0.01
C MET A 322 -23.92 -5.90 0.28
N ILE A 323 -22.87 -5.09 0.14
CA ILE A 323 -21.49 -5.48 0.47
C ILE A 323 -21.40 -5.82 1.96
N ASP A 324 -21.96 -4.97 2.82
CA ASP A 324 -22.00 -5.20 4.26
C ASP A 324 -22.74 -6.48 4.63
N LEU A 325 -23.90 -6.70 4.01
CA LEU A 325 -24.72 -7.89 4.22
C LEU A 325 -23.96 -9.15 3.84
N ASN A 326 -23.25 -9.14 2.70
CA ASN A 326 -22.45 -10.27 2.25
C ASN A 326 -21.27 -10.58 3.20
N GLN A 327 -20.62 -9.55 3.76
CA GLN A 327 -19.56 -9.75 4.76
C GLN A 327 -20.10 -10.38 6.04
N VAL A 328 -21.23 -9.88 6.55
CA VAL A 328 -21.88 -10.44 7.74
C VAL A 328 -22.42 -11.84 7.47
N ALA A 329 -23.02 -12.09 6.30
CA ALA A 329 -23.51 -13.43 5.92
C ALA A 329 -22.38 -14.47 5.89
N LYS A 330 -21.20 -14.12 5.36
CA LYS A 330 -20.03 -15.00 5.43
C LYS A 330 -19.61 -15.31 6.86
N ALA A 331 -19.65 -14.32 7.76
CA ALA A 331 -19.35 -14.53 9.18
C ALA A 331 -20.41 -15.41 9.85
N VAL A 332 -21.70 -15.15 9.61
CA VAL A 332 -22.82 -15.92 10.19
C VAL A 332 -22.74 -17.39 9.80
N ASN A 333 -22.46 -17.67 8.52
CA ASN A 333 -22.47 -19.03 7.98
C ASN A 333 -21.22 -19.85 8.32
N ASN A 334 -20.06 -19.19 8.55
CA ASN A 334 -18.78 -19.90 8.68
C ASN A 334 -18.10 -19.75 10.06
N ALA A 335 -18.55 -18.82 10.92
CA ALA A 335 -17.91 -18.63 12.21
C ALA A 335 -18.11 -19.83 13.15
N THR A 336 -17.01 -20.28 13.73
CA THR A 336 -16.97 -21.35 14.74
C THR A 336 -16.85 -20.76 16.15
N ALA A 337 -16.78 -21.61 17.18
CA ALA A 337 -16.59 -21.17 18.56
C ALA A 337 -15.21 -20.53 18.83
N GLN A 338 -14.25 -20.70 17.92
CA GLN A 338 -12.88 -20.16 18.00
C GLN A 338 -12.71 -18.90 17.13
N SER A 339 -13.67 -18.59 16.27
CA SER A 339 -13.56 -17.45 15.36
C SER A 339 -13.68 -16.11 16.09
N LEU A 340 -12.92 -15.14 15.62
CA LEU A 340 -13.02 -13.74 16.04
C LEU A 340 -13.84 -12.96 15.01
N VAL A 341 -14.92 -12.33 15.43
CA VAL A 341 -15.83 -11.56 14.56
C VAL A 341 -15.81 -10.10 15.00
N LEU A 342 -15.42 -9.20 14.10
CA LEU A 342 -15.35 -7.76 14.32
C LEU A 342 -16.38 -7.06 13.43
N ILE A 343 -17.36 -6.41 14.04
CA ILE A 343 -18.42 -5.69 13.34
C ILE A 343 -18.36 -4.23 13.73
N ASP A 344 -18.01 -3.37 12.79
CA ASP A 344 -18.02 -1.92 12.96
C ASP A 344 -19.25 -1.37 12.26
N GLU A 345 -20.19 -0.75 12.96
CA GLU A 345 -21.30 0.06 12.41
C GLU A 345 -22.18 -0.60 11.32
N PHE A 346 -22.50 -1.89 11.47
CA PHE A 346 -23.43 -2.59 10.58
C PHE A 346 -24.87 -2.04 10.66
N GLY A 347 -25.57 -2.00 9.52
CA GLY A 347 -26.98 -1.59 9.45
C GLY A 347 -27.23 -0.10 9.22
N LYS A 348 -26.18 0.72 9.02
CA LYS A 348 -26.33 2.17 8.75
C LYS A 348 -26.82 2.53 7.34
N GLY A 349 -26.59 1.66 6.35
CA GLY A 349 -26.92 1.92 4.95
C GLY A 349 -28.39 1.70 4.56
N THR A 350 -29.28 1.49 5.53
CA THR A 350 -30.71 1.19 5.32
C THR A 350 -31.56 1.93 6.34
N ASN A 351 -32.87 1.73 6.31
CA ASN A 351 -33.80 2.23 7.32
C ASN A 351 -33.32 1.84 8.72
N THR A 352 -33.24 2.82 9.63
CA THR A 352 -32.68 2.66 10.98
C THR A 352 -33.32 1.52 11.78
N VAL A 353 -34.63 1.31 11.62
CA VAL A 353 -35.36 0.22 12.29
C VAL A 353 -34.95 -1.14 11.72
N ASP A 354 -34.87 -1.26 10.39
CA ASP A 354 -34.50 -2.50 9.72
C ASP A 354 -33.03 -2.86 9.98
N GLY A 355 -32.14 -1.87 9.96
CA GLY A 355 -30.72 -2.03 10.30
C GLY A 355 -30.51 -2.50 11.74
N LEU A 356 -31.23 -1.90 12.69
CA LEU A 356 -31.23 -2.33 14.09
C LEU A 356 -31.77 -3.76 14.25
N ALA A 357 -32.90 -4.07 13.60
CA ALA A 357 -33.52 -5.39 13.67
C ALA A 357 -32.60 -6.48 13.11
N LEU A 358 -31.93 -6.22 11.99
CA LEU A 358 -30.96 -7.14 11.40
C LEU A 358 -29.74 -7.35 12.30
N LEU A 359 -29.17 -6.27 12.86
CA LEU A 359 -28.04 -6.40 13.80
C LEU A 359 -28.44 -7.23 15.03
N ALA A 360 -29.60 -6.95 15.62
CA ALA A 360 -30.11 -7.70 16.75
C ALA A 360 -30.36 -9.18 16.39
N ALA A 361 -30.94 -9.46 15.22
CA ALA A 361 -31.18 -10.82 14.75
C ALA A 361 -29.89 -11.62 14.57
N VAL A 362 -28.86 -11.01 13.96
CA VAL A 362 -27.53 -11.62 13.76
C VAL A 362 -26.86 -11.93 15.11
N LEU A 363 -26.87 -10.98 16.05
CA LEU A 363 -26.31 -11.20 17.38
C LEU A 363 -27.06 -12.28 18.16
N ARG A 364 -28.39 -12.28 18.10
CA ARG A 364 -29.22 -13.31 18.73
C ARG A 364 -28.98 -14.69 18.13
N HIS A 365 -28.76 -14.78 16.82
CA HIS A 365 -28.42 -16.04 16.16
C HIS A 365 -27.14 -16.65 16.75
N TRP A 366 -26.08 -15.86 16.92
CA TRP A 366 -24.85 -16.36 17.55
C TRP A 366 -25.00 -16.63 19.04
N LEU A 367 -25.75 -15.80 19.77
CA LEU A 367 -26.00 -16.00 21.20
C LEU A 367 -26.82 -17.28 21.47
N ALA A 368 -27.73 -17.65 20.57
CA ALA A 368 -28.50 -18.88 20.65
C ALA A 368 -27.62 -20.15 20.58
N ARG A 369 -26.37 -20.04 20.10
CA ARG A 369 -25.39 -21.13 20.07
C ARG A 369 -24.73 -21.40 21.44
N GLY A 370 -24.99 -20.55 22.44
CA GLY A 370 -24.51 -20.70 23.82
C GLY A 370 -22.99 -20.82 23.92
N PRO A 371 -22.44 -21.93 24.43
CA PRO A 371 -20.99 -22.09 24.61
C PRO A 371 -20.22 -22.14 23.29
N THR A 372 -20.88 -22.44 22.16
CA THR A 372 -20.27 -22.46 20.83
C THR A 372 -20.36 -21.13 20.08
N CYS A 373 -20.74 -20.07 20.78
CA CYS A 373 -20.74 -18.70 20.26
C CYS A 373 -19.32 -18.26 19.89
N PRO A 374 -19.09 -17.64 18.71
CA PRO A 374 -17.81 -17.02 18.38
C PRO A 374 -17.46 -15.87 19.32
N HIS A 375 -16.21 -15.45 19.30
CA HIS A 375 -15.75 -14.24 19.98
C HIS A 375 -16.12 -13.03 19.13
N ILE A 376 -17.10 -12.24 19.57
CA ILE A 376 -17.68 -11.14 18.78
C ILE A 376 -17.39 -9.80 19.46
N PHE A 377 -16.91 -8.84 18.68
CA PHE A 377 -16.85 -7.43 19.06
C PHE A 377 -17.67 -6.62 18.06
N VAL A 378 -18.63 -5.84 18.58
CA VAL A 378 -19.52 -5.01 17.78
C VAL A 378 -19.44 -3.57 18.24
N ALA A 379 -18.96 -2.66 17.39
CA ALA A 379 -19.13 -1.24 17.59
C ALA A 379 -20.43 -0.79 16.90
N THR A 380 -21.31 -0.12 17.65
CA THR A 380 -22.57 0.37 17.11
C THR A 380 -22.95 1.73 17.69
N ASN A 381 -23.65 2.51 16.86
CA ASN A 381 -24.28 3.76 17.28
C ASN A 381 -25.76 3.55 17.67
N PHE A 382 -26.29 2.33 17.51
CA PHE A 382 -27.67 2.03 17.89
C PHE A 382 -27.80 1.86 19.41
N LEU A 383 -27.91 2.96 20.13
CA LEU A 383 -28.22 2.97 21.57
C LEU A 383 -29.53 2.22 21.87
N SER A 384 -30.48 2.24 20.93
CA SER A 384 -31.73 1.50 21.00
C SER A 384 -31.54 -0.01 21.16
N LEU A 385 -30.43 -0.59 20.68
CA LEU A 385 -30.11 -2.01 20.89
C LEU A 385 -30.05 -2.36 22.37
N VAL A 386 -29.48 -1.45 23.16
CA VAL A 386 -29.31 -1.60 24.61
C VAL A 386 -30.54 -1.13 25.37
N GLN A 387 -31.09 0.04 24.99
CA GLN A 387 -32.27 0.63 25.65
C GLN A 387 -33.53 -0.23 25.53
N LEU A 388 -33.74 -0.86 24.37
CA LEU A 388 -34.87 -1.77 24.12
C LEU A 388 -34.59 -3.21 24.55
N GLN A 389 -33.42 -3.48 25.14
CA GLN A 389 -33.00 -4.81 25.59
C GLN A 389 -33.21 -5.89 24.52
N LEU A 390 -32.82 -5.61 23.28
CA LEU A 390 -33.06 -6.52 22.15
C LEU A 390 -32.21 -7.79 22.21
N LEU A 391 -31.14 -7.78 23.01
CA LEU A 391 -30.27 -8.92 23.27
C LEU A 391 -30.67 -9.61 24.59
N PRO A 392 -30.56 -10.94 24.68
CA PRO A 392 -30.84 -11.66 25.90
C PRO A 392 -29.87 -11.23 27.01
N GLN A 393 -30.42 -11.01 28.21
CA GLN A 393 -29.61 -10.79 29.41
C GLN A 393 -28.90 -12.10 29.77
N GLY A 394 -27.57 -12.07 29.83
CA GLY A 394 -26.78 -13.26 30.15
C GLY A 394 -25.28 -12.99 30.23
N PRO A 395 -24.51 -13.90 30.84
CA PRO A 395 -23.08 -13.73 31.06
C PRO A 395 -22.25 -13.70 29.76
N LEU A 396 -22.86 -14.08 28.63
CA LEU A 396 -22.20 -14.08 27.32
C LEU A 396 -22.06 -12.68 26.71
N VAL A 397 -22.91 -11.73 27.10
CA VAL A 397 -22.94 -10.37 26.53
C VAL A 397 -22.39 -9.37 27.55
N GLN A 398 -21.44 -8.57 27.12
CA GLN A 398 -20.94 -7.44 27.90
C GLN A 398 -21.08 -6.14 27.10
N TYR A 399 -21.58 -5.12 27.78
CA TYR A 399 -21.71 -3.78 27.22
C TYR A 399 -20.51 -2.93 27.64
N LEU A 400 -19.88 -2.30 26.64
CA LEU A 400 -18.75 -1.40 26.80
C LEU A 400 -19.12 -0.04 26.22
N THR A 401 -18.54 1.02 26.75
CA THR A 401 -18.66 2.37 26.20
C THR A 401 -17.30 3.07 26.17
N MET A 402 -17.12 3.99 25.24
CA MET A 402 -15.98 4.91 25.29
C MET A 402 -16.26 6.00 26.33
N GLU A 403 -15.27 6.30 27.16
CA GLU A 403 -15.37 7.31 28.20
C GLU A 403 -15.32 8.73 27.62
N THR A 404 -16.25 9.56 28.07
CA THR A 404 -16.40 10.95 27.62
C THR A 404 -16.78 11.85 28.78
N CYS A 405 -16.21 13.05 28.83
CA CYS A 405 -16.62 14.11 29.76
C CYS A 405 -17.24 15.27 28.98
N GLU A 406 -18.32 15.82 29.53
CA GLU A 406 -18.90 17.08 29.07
C GLU A 406 -18.23 18.21 29.86
N ASP A 407 -17.55 19.13 29.18
CA ASP A 407 -16.96 20.33 29.77
C ASP A 407 -17.61 21.56 29.11
N GLY A 408 -18.64 22.11 29.76
CA GLY A 408 -19.45 23.19 29.21
C GLY A 408 -20.13 22.81 27.89
N ASN A 409 -19.69 23.43 26.80
CA ASN A 409 -20.19 23.17 25.44
C ASN A 409 -19.31 22.17 24.66
N ASP A 410 -18.20 21.71 25.23
CA ASP A 410 -17.28 20.79 24.59
C ASP A 410 -17.43 19.37 25.13
N LEU A 411 -17.23 18.42 24.22
CA LEU A 411 -17.17 17.00 24.54
C LEU A 411 -15.72 16.54 24.44
N VAL A 412 -15.15 16.13 25.58
CA VAL A 412 -13.79 15.61 25.67
C VAL A 412 -13.83 14.09 25.58
N PHE A 413 -13.06 13.52 24.66
CA PHE A 413 -12.89 12.08 24.49
C PHE A 413 -11.63 11.61 25.21
N PHE A 414 -11.77 10.70 26.17
CA PHE A 414 -10.60 10.09 26.84
C PHE A 414 -10.01 8.92 26.06
N TYR A 415 -10.73 8.43 25.04
CA TYR A 415 -10.33 7.27 24.23
C TYR A 415 -10.12 5.98 25.05
N GLN A 416 -10.67 5.94 26.27
CA GLN A 416 -10.61 4.79 27.17
C GLN A 416 -11.94 4.00 27.09
N VAL A 417 -11.84 2.68 27.03
CA VAL A 417 -12.98 1.77 27.07
C VAL A 417 -13.32 1.46 28.53
N CYS A 418 -14.58 1.65 28.91
CA CYS A 418 -15.10 1.30 30.22
C CYS A 418 -16.35 0.41 30.13
N GLU A 419 -16.61 -0.35 31.20
CA GLU A 419 -17.82 -1.18 31.28
C GLU A 419 -19.05 -0.29 31.45
N GLY A 420 -20.09 -0.52 30.65
CA GLY A 420 -21.33 0.22 30.72
C GLY A 420 -21.93 0.55 29.37
N VAL A 421 -22.89 1.46 29.40
CA VAL A 421 -23.69 1.89 28.24
C VAL A 421 -23.64 3.40 28.16
N ALA A 422 -23.45 3.93 26.95
CA ALA A 422 -23.53 5.37 26.74
C ALA A 422 -24.92 5.91 27.11
N LYS A 423 -24.96 6.93 27.98
CA LYS A 423 -26.21 7.49 28.52
C LYS A 423 -27.00 8.33 27.52
N ALA A 424 -26.33 8.98 26.55
CA ALA A 424 -26.98 9.84 25.56
C ALA A 424 -26.21 9.90 24.23
N SER A 425 -26.91 10.32 23.17
CA SER A 425 -26.30 10.67 21.88
C SER A 425 -25.74 12.09 21.94
N HIS A 426 -24.42 12.25 21.83
CA HIS A 426 -23.76 13.56 21.92
C HIS A 426 -23.67 14.31 20.57
N ALA A 427 -24.57 14.01 19.63
CA ALA A 427 -24.57 14.61 18.29
C ALA A 427 -24.69 16.15 18.32
N SER A 428 -25.39 16.70 19.31
CA SER A 428 -25.50 18.16 19.51
C SER A 428 -24.16 18.81 19.82
N TYR A 429 -23.30 18.15 20.60
CA TYR A 429 -21.97 18.67 20.95
C TYR A 429 -21.05 18.64 19.73
N THR A 430 -21.09 17.57 18.94
CA THR A 430 -20.36 17.51 17.66
C THR A 430 -20.82 18.59 16.68
N ALA A 431 -22.12 18.89 16.65
CA ALA A 431 -22.67 19.97 15.83
C ALA A 431 -22.16 21.35 16.28
N ALA A 432 -22.11 21.61 17.60
CA ALA A 432 -21.55 22.83 18.15
C ALA A 432 -20.05 22.98 17.82
N GLN A 433 -19.27 21.90 17.96
CA GLN A 433 -17.84 21.88 17.59
C GLN A 433 -17.59 22.09 16.10
N ALA A 434 -18.53 21.68 15.24
CA ALA A 434 -18.47 21.96 13.81
C ALA A 434 -18.77 23.43 13.45
N GLY A 435 -19.08 24.28 14.45
CA GLY A 435 -19.36 25.70 14.26
C GLY A 435 -20.80 26.01 13.84
N LEU A 436 -21.75 25.08 14.07
CA LEU A 436 -23.16 25.35 13.78
C LEU A 436 -23.74 26.39 14.77
N PRO A 437 -24.57 27.34 14.29
CA PRO A 437 -25.22 28.33 15.14
C PRO A 437 -25.97 27.71 16.33
N ASP A 438 -25.83 28.28 17.53
CA ASP A 438 -26.43 27.77 18.77
C ASP A 438 -27.95 27.56 18.66
N LYS A 439 -28.64 28.44 17.93
CA LYS A 439 -30.08 28.33 17.69
C LYS A 439 -30.44 27.04 16.93
N LEU A 440 -29.61 26.63 15.96
CA LEU A 440 -29.81 25.39 15.21
C LEU A 440 -29.50 24.16 16.07
N VAL A 441 -28.43 24.20 16.86
CA VAL A 441 -28.07 23.12 17.77
C VAL A 441 -29.14 22.93 18.84
N ALA A 442 -29.61 24.01 19.46
CA ALA A 442 -30.68 24.00 20.45
C ALA A 442 -31.98 23.43 19.86
N ARG A 443 -32.34 23.85 18.64
CA ARG A 443 -33.50 23.30 17.93
C ARG A 443 -33.34 21.82 17.59
N GLY A 444 -32.15 21.40 17.16
CA GLY A 444 -31.85 20.00 16.90
C GLY A 444 -32.00 19.12 18.13
N LYS A 445 -31.54 19.61 19.30
CA LYS A 445 -31.70 18.95 20.60
C LYS A 445 -33.18 18.82 20.98
N GLU A 446 -33.94 19.91 20.88
CA GLU A 446 -35.38 19.91 21.12
C GLU A 446 -36.12 18.89 20.25
N VAL A 447 -35.85 18.88 18.93
CA VAL A 447 -36.47 17.94 18.00
C VAL A 447 -36.08 16.49 18.33
N SER A 448 -34.82 16.24 18.68
CA SER A 448 -34.36 14.90 19.07
C SER A 448 -35.10 14.38 20.31
N ASP A 449 -35.28 15.24 21.33
CA ASP A 449 -35.99 14.89 22.55
C ASP A 449 -37.50 14.67 22.31
N LEU A 450 -38.10 15.47 21.41
CA LEU A 450 -39.50 15.30 21.00
C LEU A 450 -39.72 13.98 20.24
N ILE A 451 -38.81 13.62 19.33
CA ILE A 451 -38.85 12.34 18.62
C ILE A 451 -38.71 11.18 19.61
N ARG A 452 -37.75 11.27 20.55
CA ARG A 452 -37.53 10.22 21.57
C ARG A 452 -38.73 10.05 22.50
N SER A 453 -39.43 11.14 22.83
CA SER A 453 -40.61 11.12 23.68
C SER A 453 -41.92 10.87 22.93
N GLY A 454 -41.89 10.67 21.61
CA GLY A 454 -43.07 10.45 20.78
C GLY A 454 -44.02 11.66 20.74
N LYS A 455 -43.53 12.87 21.05
CA LYS A 455 -44.32 14.09 21.10
C LYS A 455 -44.30 14.80 19.74
N PRO A 456 -45.41 15.46 19.34
CA PRO A 456 -45.46 16.16 18.06
C PRO A 456 -44.46 17.31 18.03
N ILE A 457 -43.69 17.39 16.94
CA ILE A 457 -42.72 18.47 16.71
C ILE A 457 -43.51 19.73 16.38
N LYS A 458 -43.49 20.72 17.29
CA LYS A 458 -44.13 22.00 17.05
C LYS A 458 -43.33 22.75 15.98
N PRO A 459 -43.94 23.23 14.88
CA PRO A 459 -43.24 24.09 13.93
C PRO A 459 -42.74 25.35 14.65
N VAL A 460 -41.55 25.83 14.29
CA VAL A 460 -41.03 27.11 14.79
C VAL A 460 -42.02 28.18 14.36
N LYS A 461 -42.81 28.67 15.31
CA LYS A 461 -43.65 29.85 15.09
C LYS A 461 -42.72 31.07 15.15
N ASP A 462 -42.97 32.01 14.24
CA ASP A 462 -42.41 33.37 14.16
C ASP A 462 -41.25 33.49 13.16
N LEU A 463 -41.38 34.27 12.07
CA LEU A 463 -41.64 35.72 12.11
C LEU A 463 -42.78 36.23 11.20
N LEU A 464 -43.21 35.49 10.18
CA LEU A 464 -44.11 36.02 9.14
C LEU A 464 -45.57 36.14 9.60
N LYS A 465 -46.11 35.15 10.32
CA LYS A 465 -47.56 35.11 10.62
C LYS A 465 -48.05 36.10 11.68
N LYS A 466 -47.19 36.53 12.62
CA LYS A 466 -47.59 37.50 13.66
C LYS A 466 -47.70 38.91 13.09
N ASN A 467 -46.67 39.36 12.38
CA ASN A 467 -46.70 40.66 11.69
C ASN A 467 -47.78 40.70 10.60
N GLN A 468 -48.00 39.61 9.86
CA GLN A 468 -49.08 39.55 8.87
C GLN A 468 -50.46 39.63 9.52
N MET A 469 -50.68 38.98 10.67
CA MET A 469 -51.97 39.05 11.37
C MET A 469 -52.22 40.44 11.98
N GLU A 470 -51.20 41.07 12.58
CA GLU A 470 -51.29 42.44 13.10
C GLU A 470 -51.50 43.45 11.96
N ASN A 471 -50.81 43.31 10.83
CA ASN A 471 -51.03 44.16 9.65
C ASN A 471 -52.45 43.99 9.09
N CYS A 472 -52.95 42.76 8.97
CA CYS A 472 -54.32 42.51 8.52
C CYS A 472 -55.36 43.08 9.50
N GLN A 473 -55.15 42.94 10.82
CA GLN A 473 -56.03 43.56 11.83
C GLN A 473 -56.03 45.08 11.74
N THR A 474 -54.86 45.70 11.59
CA THR A 474 -54.72 47.15 11.47
C THR A 474 -55.41 47.69 10.20
N LEU A 475 -55.33 46.93 9.09
CA LEU A 475 -55.99 47.26 7.83
C LEU A 475 -57.52 47.17 7.94
N VAL A 476 -58.03 46.14 8.60
CA VAL A 476 -59.47 45.97 8.85
C VAL A 476 -59.98 47.08 9.78
N ASP A 477 -59.24 47.43 10.83
CA ASP A 477 -59.63 48.52 11.73
C ASP A 477 -59.61 49.90 11.04
N LYS A 478 -58.67 50.14 10.12
CA LYS A 478 -58.67 51.34 9.28
C LYS A 478 -59.85 51.35 8.30
N PHE A 479 -60.17 50.21 7.70
CA PHE A 479 -61.33 50.07 6.81
C PHE A 479 -62.65 50.32 7.54
N MET A 480 -62.80 49.80 8.76
CA MET A 480 -64.02 49.99 9.57
C MET A 480 -64.19 51.42 10.10
N LYS A 481 -63.15 52.25 10.08
CA LYS A 481 -63.18 53.67 10.47
C LYS A 481 -63.38 54.63 9.29
N LEU A 482 -63.43 54.11 8.06
CA LEU A 482 -63.71 54.94 6.88
C LEU A 482 -65.20 55.26 6.83
N ASP A 483 -65.51 56.55 6.80
CA ASP A 483 -66.88 57.05 6.64
C ASP A 483 -67.20 57.17 5.15
N LEU A 484 -68.03 56.25 4.65
CA LEU A 484 -68.37 56.15 3.22
C LEU A 484 -69.33 57.25 2.75
N GLU A 485 -69.82 58.10 3.66
CA GLU A 485 -70.72 59.22 3.36
C GLU A 485 -69.97 60.56 3.22
N ASP A 486 -68.64 60.60 3.43
CA ASP A 486 -67.82 61.81 3.25
C ASP A 486 -67.57 62.11 1.75
N PRO A 487 -68.04 63.27 1.22
CA PRO A 487 -67.90 63.61 -0.19
C PRO A 487 -66.45 63.90 -0.64
N ASN A 488 -65.48 63.99 0.27
CA ASN A 488 -64.04 64.16 -0.05
C ASN A 488 -63.25 62.84 -0.01
N LEU A 489 -63.90 61.70 0.21
CA LEU A 489 -63.25 60.41 0.36
C LEU A 489 -62.85 59.82 -1.01
N ASP A 490 -61.55 59.87 -1.35
CA ASP A 490 -61.04 59.24 -2.57
C ASP A 490 -60.61 57.78 -2.30
N LEU A 491 -61.55 56.87 -2.55
CA LEU A 491 -61.36 55.41 -2.40
C LEU A 491 -60.18 54.86 -3.22
N ASN A 492 -59.80 55.50 -4.34
CA ASN A 492 -58.67 55.05 -5.14
C ASN A 492 -57.32 55.33 -4.46
N ILE A 493 -57.23 56.38 -3.64
CA ILE A 493 -56.03 56.71 -2.87
C ILE A 493 -55.85 55.72 -1.72
N PHE A 494 -56.92 55.36 -1.01
CA PHE A 494 -56.86 54.35 0.05
C PHE A 494 -56.45 52.96 -0.48
N MET A 495 -57.03 52.53 -1.60
CA MET A 495 -56.69 51.23 -2.22
C MET A 495 -55.25 51.19 -2.74
N SER A 496 -54.72 52.30 -3.26
CA SER A 496 -53.35 52.38 -3.80
C SER A 496 -52.26 52.58 -2.74
N GLN A 497 -52.54 53.31 -1.66
CA GLN A 497 -51.53 53.63 -0.63
C GLN A 497 -51.54 52.72 0.59
N GLU A 498 -52.65 52.07 0.93
CA GLU A 498 -52.76 51.26 2.16
C GLU A 498 -52.95 49.76 1.86
N VAL A 499 -53.76 49.41 0.86
CA VAL A 499 -54.10 48.00 0.56
C VAL A 499 -53.06 47.32 -0.34
N LEU A 500 -52.64 47.98 -1.42
CA LEU A 500 -51.65 47.45 -2.38
C LEU A 500 -50.25 47.19 -1.77
N PRO A 501 -49.70 48.07 -0.90
CA PRO A 501 -48.41 47.83 -0.24
C PRO A 501 -48.47 46.71 0.81
N ALA A 502 -49.61 46.55 1.49
CA ALA A 502 -49.81 45.45 2.42
C ALA A 502 -49.95 44.11 1.70
N ALA A 503 -50.64 44.07 0.55
CA ALA A 503 -50.77 42.88 -0.28
C ALA A 503 -49.42 42.38 -0.85
N THR A 504 -48.50 43.30 -1.19
CA THR A 504 -47.13 42.97 -1.63
C THR A 504 -46.22 42.49 -0.50
N SER A 505 -46.61 42.67 0.77
CA SER A 505 -45.92 42.09 1.93
C SER A 505 -46.47 40.72 2.38
N ILE A 506 -47.62 40.32 1.80
CA ILE A 506 -48.36 39.10 2.16
C ILE A 506 -48.21 38.00 1.09
N LEU A 507 -48.10 38.39 -0.19
CA LEU A 507 -47.67 37.54 -1.32
C LEU A 507 -46.15 37.41 -1.35
#